data_AF-D4M5G0-F1
#
_entry.id   AF-D4M5G0-F1
#
_cell.length_a   1.000
_cell.length_b   1.000
_cell.length_c   1.000
_cell.angle_alpha   90.00
_cell.angle_beta   90.00
_cell.angle_gamma   90.00
#
_symmetry.space_group_name_H-M   'P 1'
#
loop_
_entity.id
_entity.type
_entity.pdbx_description
1 polymer ?
#
loop_
_entity_poly.entity_id
_entity_poly.type
_entity_poly.pdbx_seq_one_letter_code
_entity_poly.pdbx_strand_id
1 'polypeptide(L)'
;MPPEATYYDVTEYWPDEPPVGMWFNYGLVDEFMREWMMRKQKLRNGEITDAEYLEWKLNWPNTCDDCEKNKPKKGWRMHEKN
;
A
#
# COMPACT_ATOMS: atom_id res chain seq x y z
N MET A 1 -0.11 44.14 24.65
CA MET A 1 0.11 42.69 24.82
C MET A 1 -0.89 42.01 23.89
N PRO A 2 -0.47 41.28 22.85
CA PRO A 2 -1.42 40.56 22.01
C PRO A 2 -2.01 39.38 22.80
N PRO A 3 -3.25 38.95 22.53
CA PRO A 3 -3.85 37.82 23.24
C PRO A 3 -3.13 36.53 22.88
N GLU A 4 -2.85 35.71 23.90
CA GLU A 4 -2.33 34.36 23.77
C GLU A 4 -3.36 33.49 23.04
N ALA A 5 -2.95 32.89 21.92
CA ALA A 5 -3.77 31.89 21.23
C ALA A 5 -3.81 30.61 22.08
N THR A 6 -4.94 30.33 22.71
CA THR A 6 -5.16 29.08 23.44
C THR A 6 -5.89 28.09 22.54
N TYR A 7 -5.18 27.04 22.13
CA TYR A 7 -5.70 25.95 21.32
C TYR A 7 -6.27 24.89 22.28
N TYR A 8 -7.60 24.85 22.43
CA TYR A 8 -8.26 23.80 23.20
C TYR A 8 -8.37 22.55 22.32
N ASP A 9 -7.37 21.67 22.40
CA ASP A 9 -7.43 20.34 21.80
C ASP A 9 -8.28 19.44 22.71
N VAL A 10 -9.60 19.49 22.55
CA VAL A 10 -10.55 18.69 23.36
C VAL A 10 -10.62 17.23 22.89
N THR A 11 -9.61 16.76 22.16
CA THR A 11 -9.53 15.41 21.59
C THR A 11 -8.18 14.75 21.87
N GLU A 12 -7.62 14.92 23.07
CA GLU A 12 -6.36 14.30 23.54
C GLU A 12 -6.41 12.76 23.66
N TYR A 13 -6.93 12.04 22.67
CA TYR A 13 -6.49 10.67 22.45
C TYR A 13 -5.23 10.70 21.59
N TRP A 14 -4.10 11.01 22.24
CA TRP A 14 -2.80 10.76 21.64
C TRP A 14 -2.53 9.25 21.77
N PRO A 15 -2.26 8.52 20.68
CA PRO A 15 -1.92 7.11 20.79
C PRO A 15 -0.67 6.94 21.68
N ASP A 16 -0.66 5.88 22.50
CA ASP A 16 0.47 5.56 23.39
C ASP A 16 1.80 5.40 22.62
N GLU A 17 1.71 5.10 21.32
CA GLU A 17 2.83 5.02 20.40
C GLU A 17 2.99 6.34 19.63
N PRO A 18 4.19 6.96 19.60
CA PRO A 18 4.42 8.17 18.83
C PRO A 18 4.18 7.90 17.34
N PRO A 19 3.55 8.84 16.61
CA PRO A 19 3.32 8.67 15.18
C PRO A 19 4.67 8.51 14.45
N VAL A 20 4.81 7.41 13.71
CA VAL A 20 5.99 7.17 12.87
C VAL A 20 5.76 7.84 11.51
N GLY A 21 6.51 8.91 11.25
CA GLY A 21 6.57 9.53 9.93
C GLY A 21 7.51 8.75 9.00
N MET A 22 7.03 8.35 7.82
CA MET A 22 7.86 7.79 6.76
C MET A 22 7.90 8.75 5.57
N TRP A 23 9.10 9.12 5.14
CA TRP A 23 9.31 9.83 3.87
C TRP A 23 9.69 8.81 2.82
N PHE A 24 8.96 8.79 1.71
CA PHE A 24 9.29 7.96 0.56
C PHE A 24 9.72 8.80 -0.63
N ASN A 25 10.63 8.27 -1.44
CA ASN A 25 10.86 8.83 -2.77
C ASN A 25 9.57 8.68 -3.58
N TYR A 26 9.04 9.82 -4.06
CA TYR A 26 7.71 9.91 -4.68
C TYR A 26 7.45 8.85 -5.75
N GLY A 27 8.44 8.50 -6.57
CA GLY A 27 8.28 7.51 -7.64
C GLY A 27 7.92 6.11 -7.14
N LEU A 28 8.62 5.60 -6.12
CA LEU A 28 8.42 4.22 -5.65
C LEU A 28 7.05 4.04 -4.98
N VAL A 29 6.64 5.01 -4.14
CA VAL A 29 5.34 4.92 -3.48
C VAL A 29 4.18 5.19 -4.42
N ASP A 30 4.33 6.10 -5.39
CA ASP A 30 3.29 6.32 -6.40
C ASP A 30 3.06 5.06 -7.24
N GLU A 31 4.14 4.42 -7.70
CA GLU A 31 4.06 3.15 -8.44
C GLU A 31 3.40 2.05 -7.60
N PHE A 32 3.80 1.91 -6.33
CA PHE A 32 3.17 0.96 -5.42
C PHE A 32 1.67 1.24 -5.27
N MET A 33 1.28 2.48 -4.98
CA MET A 33 -0.11 2.85 -4.72
C MET A 33 -0.99 2.63 -5.95
N ARG A 34 -0.48 2.94 -7.15
CA ARG A 34 -1.17 2.71 -8.42
C ARG A 34 -1.44 1.22 -8.63
N GLU A 35 -0.42 0.39 -8.50
CA GLU A 35 -0.57 -1.06 -8.69
C GLU A 35 -1.44 -1.67 -7.57
N TRP A 36 -1.25 -1.24 -6.32
CA TRP A 36 -2.02 -1.66 -5.15
C TRP A 36 -3.52 -1.41 -5.32
N MET A 37 -3.91 -0.24 -5.81
CA MET A 37 -5.31 0.09 -6.07
C MET A 37 -5.93 -0.89 -7.09
N MET A 38 -5.20 -1.23 -8.15
CA MET A 38 -5.66 -2.21 -9.14
C MET A 38 -5.76 -3.62 -8.52
N ARG A 39 -4.77 -4.07 -7.73
CA ARG A 39 -4.83 -5.40 -7.06
C ARG A 39 -5.97 -5.49 -6.08
N LYS A 40 -6.27 -4.43 -5.33
CA LYS A 40 -7.43 -4.37 -4.44
C LYS A 40 -8.75 -4.52 -5.21
N GLN A 41 -8.86 -3.93 -6.40
CA GLN A 41 -10.03 -4.10 -7.26
C GLN A 41 -10.14 -5.55 -7.77
N LYS A 42 -9.05 -6.13 -8.26
CA LYS A 42 -9.02 -7.54 -8.71
C LYS A 42 -9.36 -8.52 -7.60
N LEU A 43 -8.85 -8.29 -6.40
CA LEU A 43 -9.20 -9.09 -5.22
C LEU A 43 -10.69 -8.98 -4.90
N ARG A 44 -11.25 -7.76 -4.92
CA ARG A 44 -12.70 -7.54 -4.71
C ARG A 44 -13.55 -8.22 -5.78
N ASN A 45 -13.07 -8.27 -7.02
CA ASN A 45 -13.75 -8.93 -8.14
C ASN A 45 -13.54 -10.46 -8.16
N GLY A 46 -12.71 -11.01 -7.26
CA GLY A 46 -12.38 -12.43 -7.25
C GLY A 46 -11.45 -12.90 -8.39
N GLU A 47 -10.78 -11.97 -9.08
CA GLU A 47 -9.84 -12.28 -10.17
C GLU A 47 -8.48 -12.80 -9.67
N ILE A 48 -8.18 -12.55 -8.40
CA ILE A 48 -7.02 -13.07 -7.67
C ILE A 48 -7.47 -13.54 -6.31
N THR A 49 -6.77 -14.53 -5.77
CA THR A 49 -7.02 -15.04 -4.42
C THR A 49 -6.33 -14.17 -3.35
N ASP A 50 -6.75 -14.30 -2.10
CA ASP A 50 -6.06 -13.66 -0.96
C ASP A 50 -4.60 -14.11 -0.85
N ALA A 51 -4.30 -15.37 -1.19
CA ALA A 51 -2.95 -15.92 -1.18
C ALA A 51 -2.06 -15.26 -2.25
N GLU A 52 -2.55 -15.13 -3.48
CA GLU A 52 -1.85 -14.43 -4.56
C GLU A 52 -1.64 -12.95 -4.23
N TYR A 53 -2.64 -12.30 -3.64
CA TYR A 53 -2.53 -10.92 -3.19
C TYR A 53 -1.45 -10.75 -2.10
N LEU A 54 -1.39 -11.67 -1.13
CA LEU A 54 -0.38 -11.65 -0.08
C LEU A 54 1.02 -11.89 -0.64
N GLU A 55 1.21 -12.89 -1.51
CA GLU A 55 2.48 -13.17 -2.17
C GLU A 55 2.95 -11.98 -3.03
N TRP A 56 2.04 -11.36 -3.77
CA TRP A 56 2.33 -10.13 -4.51
C TRP A 56 2.81 -9.02 -3.57
N LYS A 57 2.06 -8.74 -2.49
CA LYS A 57 2.33 -7.61 -1.59
C LYS A 57 3.62 -7.78 -0.80
N LEU A 58 3.90 -8.98 -0.29
CA LEU A 58 5.09 -9.27 0.52
C LEU A 58 6.39 -9.18 -0.29
N ASN A 59 6.34 -9.49 -1.58
CA ASN A 59 7.52 -9.54 -2.43
C ASN A 59 7.69 -8.30 -3.33
N TRP A 60 6.82 -7.30 -3.20
CA TRP A 60 6.95 -6.05 -3.95
C TRP A 60 8.24 -5.32 -3.50
N PRO A 61 9.09 -4.81 -4.41
CA PRO A 61 8.84 -4.54 -5.84
C PRO A 61 9.23 -5.66 -6.81
N ASN A 62 9.71 -6.83 -6.35
CA ASN A 62 10.08 -7.91 -7.27
C ASN A 62 8.86 -8.50 -8.01
N THR A 63 7.69 -8.40 -7.42
CA THR A 63 6.39 -8.79 -8.01
C THR A 63 5.69 -7.66 -8.78
N CYS A 64 6.27 -6.45 -8.83
CA CYS A 64 5.76 -5.33 -9.61
C CYS A 64 5.73 -5.68 -11.10
N ASP A 65 4.61 -5.40 -11.76
CA ASP A 65 4.41 -5.65 -13.19
C ASP A 65 3.94 -4.40 -13.96
N ASP A 66 4.08 -3.22 -13.34
CA ASP A 66 3.62 -1.92 -13.85
C ASP A 66 2.18 -1.94 -14.36
N CYS A 67 1.27 -2.43 -13.52
CA CYS A 67 -0.13 -2.64 -13.85
C CYS A 67 -0.33 -3.54 -15.08
N GLU A 68 0.34 -4.69 -15.08
CA GLU A 68 0.26 -5.74 -16.11
C GLU A 68 0.88 -5.35 -17.46
N LYS A 69 1.65 -4.27 -17.51
CA LYS A 69 2.37 -3.86 -18.73
C LYS A 69 3.68 -4.62 -18.92
N ASN A 70 4.26 -5.13 -17.84
CA ASN A 70 5.55 -5.82 -17.82
C ASN A 70 5.42 -7.19 -17.18
N LYS A 71 6.46 -8.04 -17.32
CA LYS A 71 6.55 -9.27 -16.53
C LYS A 71 7.22 -8.97 -15.19
N PRO A 72 6.67 -9.44 -14.07
CA PRO A 72 7.31 -9.27 -12.78
C PRO A 72 8.59 -10.09 -12.69
N LYS A 73 9.57 -9.61 -11.90
CA LYS A 73 10.83 -10.34 -11.66
C LYS A 73 10.60 -11.64 -10.88
N LYS A 74 9.61 -11.63 -9.99
CA LYS A 74 9.14 -12.79 -9.24
C LYS A 74 7.66 -13.04 -9.57
N GLY A 75 7.35 -14.26 -9.98
CA GLY A 75 5.96 -14.69 -10.16
C GLY A 75 5.22 -14.74 -8.83
N TRP A 76 3.96 -14.29 -8.84
CA TRP A 76 3.06 -14.26 -7.67
C TRP A 76 1.69 -14.87 -7.96
N ARG A 77 1.33 -15.06 -9.24
CA ARG A 77 0.13 -15.79 -9.64
C ARG A 77 0.39 -17.29 -9.54
N MET A 78 -0.50 -17.99 -8.84
CA MET A 78 -0.47 -19.45 -8.79
C MET A 78 -1.34 -19.96 -9.93
N HIS A 79 -0.76 -20.16 -11.11
CA HIS A 79 -1.45 -20.93 -12.14
C HIS A 79 -1.57 -22.38 -11.64
N GLU A 80 -2.79 -22.83 -11.36
CA GLU A 80 -3.09 -24.26 -11.46
C GLU A 80 -2.76 -24.67 -12.90
N LYS A 81 -1.66 -25.40 -13.06
CA LYS A 81 -1.40 -26.17 -14.27
C LYS A 81 -2.42 -27.30 -14.28
N ASN A 82 -3.55 -27.08 -14.95
CA ASN A 82 -4.35 -28.16 -15.53
C ASN A 82 -3.83 -28.47 -16.92
#